data_AF-A0A0E3PNJ2-F1
#
_entry.id   AF-A0A0E3PNJ2-F1
#
_cell.length_a   1.000
_cell.length_b   1.000
_cell.length_c   1.000
_cell.angle_alpha   90.00
_cell.angle_beta   90.00
_cell.angle_gamma   90.00
#
_symmetry.space_group_name_H-M   'P 1'
#
loop_
_entity.id
_entity.type
_entity.pdbx_description
1 polymer ?
#
loop_
_entity_poly.entity_id
_entity_poly.type
_entity_poly.pdbx_seq_one_letter_code
_entity_poly.pdbx_strand_id
1 'polypeptide(L)'
;MVTETTDAYSPEQSAISNSLYNIKMSPEIRAITNKNFHKFLNEILSEIIFQLTKFEKKDNIEINVELSRDLEVPEWREFVITVRLLSMYSMDEEEFFSLWKEIDGRVRDRISSIKDVDKEVLEKYGKPMIILEKDE
;
A
#
# COMPACT_ATOMS: atom_id res chain seq x y z
N MET A 1 -30.78 35.20 19.46
CA MET A 1 -30.81 33.74 19.64
C MET A 1 -29.84 33.13 18.63
N VAL A 2 -28.87 32.39 19.13
CA VAL A 2 -27.92 31.61 18.33
C VAL A 2 -28.64 30.33 17.92
N THR A 3 -28.59 29.96 16.64
CA THR A 3 -28.81 28.57 16.21
C THR A 3 -27.68 28.20 15.28
N GLU A 4 -26.70 27.51 15.88
CA GLU A 4 -25.72 26.65 15.23
C GLU A 4 -26.39 25.43 14.59
N THR A 5 -25.56 24.65 13.90
CA THR A 5 -25.76 23.32 13.28
C THR A 5 -26.25 23.40 11.83
N THR A 6 -25.54 22.85 10.83
CA THR A 6 -24.41 21.91 10.86
C THR A 6 -23.79 22.02 9.46
N ASP A 7 -22.53 22.46 9.38
CA ASP A 7 -21.70 22.15 8.22
C ASP A 7 -21.60 20.62 8.17
N ALA A 8 -22.40 20.02 7.30
CA ALA A 8 -22.22 18.65 6.92
C ALA A 8 -20.84 18.56 6.29
N TYR A 9 -19.89 18.05 7.07
CA TYR A 9 -18.59 17.64 6.58
C TYR A 9 -18.83 16.54 5.56
N SER A 10 -18.98 16.96 4.30
CA SER A 10 -18.99 16.06 3.16
C SER A 10 -17.57 15.54 3.09
N PRO A 11 -17.32 14.24 3.32
CA PRO A 11 -16.06 13.67 2.91
C PRO A 11 -16.14 13.69 1.40
N GLU A 12 -15.68 14.79 0.79
CA GLU A 12 -15.09 14.71 -0.52
C GLU A 12 -14.02 13.64 -0.37
N GLN A 13 -14.46 12.43 -0.75
CA GLN A 13 -13.62 11.36 -1.16
C GLN A 13 -12.59 12.04 -2.03
N SER A 14 -11.39 12.22 -1.47
CA SER A 14 -10.16 12.31 -2.23
C SER A 14 -10.08 10.98 -2.97
N ALA A 15 -10.91 10.88 -4.00
CA ALA A 15 -10.82 9.91 -5.04
C ALA A 15 -9.52 10.29 -5.73
N ILE A 16 -8.46 9.63 -5.29
CA ILE A 16 -7.28 9.45 -6.10
C ILE A 16 -7.79 8.66 -7.31
N SER A 17 -8.35 9.36 -8.31
CA SER A 17 -8.76 8.76 -9.57
C SER A 17 -7.50 8.50 -10.40
N ASN A 18 -6.65 7.60 -9.91
CA ASN A 18 -5.57 7.03 -10.72
C ASN A 18 -6.18 5.85 -11.47
N SER A 19 -6.73 6.10 -12.67
CA SER A 19 -7.31 5.05 -13.53
C SER A 19 -6.29 4.02 -14.05
N LEU A 20 -5.05 4.04 -13.56
CA LEU A 20 -3.92 3.22 -13.97
C LEU A 20 -3.64 2.07 -13.00
N TYR A 21 -3.95 2.25 -11.71
CA TYR A 21 -3.68 1.27 -10.66
C TYR A 21 -4.97 0.86 -9.96
N ASN A 22 -5.24 -0.44 -9.93
CA ASN A 22 -6.38 -0.99 -9.21
C ASN A 22 -5.97 -1.30 -7.76
N ILE A 23 -6.13 -0.33 -6.86
CA ILE A 23 -5.79 -0.52 -5.43
C ILE A 23 -7.01 -1.08 -4.70
N LYS A 24 -6.88 -2.30 -4.18
CA LYS A 24 -7.88 -2.98 -3.38
C LYS A 24 -7.39 -3.11 -1.94
N MET A 25 -8.27 -2.81 -0.99
CA MET A 25 -7.97 -2.94 0.43
C MET A 25 -8.92 -3.95 1.07
N SER A 26 -8.38 -4.85 1.88
CA SER A 26 -9.17 -5.77 2.70
C SER A 26 -10.15 -5.00 3.61
N PRO A 27 -11.27 -5.62 4.03
CA PRO A 27 -12.18 -5.02 5.00
C PRO A 27 -11.48 -4.56 6.29
N GLU A 28 -10.51 -5.34 6.79
CA GLU A 28 -9.77 -5.02 8.01
C GLU A 28 -8.93 -3.76 7.87
N ILE A 29 -8.19 -3.62 6.77
CA ILE A 29 -7.40 -2.41 6.49
C ILE A 29 -8.31 -1.19 6.40
N ARG A 30 -9.48 -1.32 5.75
CA ARG A 30 -10.47 -0.23 5.63
C ARG A 30 -11.12 0.14 6.96
N ALA A 31 -11.21 -0.79 7.90
CA ALA A 31 -11.80 -0.57 9.22
C ALA A 31 -10.87 0.15 10.20
N ILE A 32 -9.57 0.26 9.90
CA ILE A 32 -8.61 1.02 10.73
C ILE A 32 -8.94 2.51 10.60
N THR A 33 -9.27 3.16 11.72
CA THR A 33 -9.59 4.61 11.76
C THR A 33 -8.39 5.49 12.15
N ASN A 34 -7.23 4.88 12.40
CA ASN A 34 -6.03 5.59 12.81
C ASN A 34 -5.48 6.43 11.64
N LYS A 35 -5.47 7.76 11.80
CA LYS A 35 -4.97 8.70 10.77
C LYS A 35 -3.49 8.50 10.45
N ASN A 36 -2.67 8.15 11.44
CA ASN A 36 -1.24 7.90 11.24
C ASN A 36 -1.02 6.62 10.44
N PHE A 37 -1.86 5.60 10.62
CA PHE A 37 -1.86 4.41 9.76
C PHE A 37 -2.14 4.78 8.30
N HIS A 38 -3.16 5.60 8.03
CA HIS A 38 -3.46 6.01 6.65
C HIS A 38 -2.33 6.87 6.03
N LYS A 39 -1.73 7.77 6.81
CA LYS A 39 -0.56 8.53 6.35
C LYS A 39 0.59 7.57 5.99
N PHE A 40 0.87 6.61 6.85
CA PHE A 40 1.89 5.58 6.62
C PHE A 40 1.60 4.73 5.37
N LEU A 41 0.38 4.23 5.23
CA LEU A 41 -0.04 3.46 4.06
C LEU A 41 0.09 4.28 2.76
N ASN A 42 -0.32 5.54 2.79
CA ASN A 42 -0.19 6.42 1.62
C ASN A 42 1.27 6.66 1.21
N GLU A 43 2.17 6.80 2.18
CA GLU A 43 3.61 6.94 1.92
C GLU A 43 4.18 5.69 1.23
N ILE A 44 3.81 4.50 1.70
CA ILE A 44 4.24 3.23 1.10
C ILE A 44 3.67 3.07 -0.31
N LEU A 45 2.37 3.27 -0.49
CA LEU A 45 1.72 3.17 -1.79
C LEU A 45 2.28 4.18 -2.79
N SER A 46 2.57 5.40 -2.35
CA SER A 46 3.19 6.42 -3.22
C SER A 46 4.57 6.00 -3.69
N GLU A 47 5.39 5.41 -2.80
CA GLU A 47 6.72 4.91 -3.17
C GLU A 47 6.63 3.74 -4.15
N ILE A 48 5.73 2.79 -3.91
CA ILE A 48 5.48 1.66 -4.83
C ILE A 48 5.09 2.17 -6.22
N ILE A 49 4.12 3.08 -6.30
CA ILE A 49 3.65 3.68 -7.56
C ILE A 49 4.78 4.45 -8.26
N PHE A 50 5.61 5.16 -7.49
CA PHE A 50 6.75 5.89 -8.03
C PHE A 50 7.79 4.94 -8.66
N GLN A 51 8.12 3.84 -7.98
CA GLN A 51 9.05 2.85 -8.54
C GLN A 51 8.46 2.15 -9.76
N LEU A 52 7.19 1.72 -9.72
CA LEU A 52 6.52 1.13 -10.89
C LEU A 52 6.55 2.07 -12.10
N THR A 53 6.25 3.36 -11.86
CA THR A 53 6.32 4.41 -12.88
C THR A 53 7.72 4.58 -13.47
N LYS A 54 8.76 4.51 -12.64
CA LYS A 54 10.17 4.62 -13.04
C LYS A 54 10.62 3.45 -13.91
N PHE A 55 10.07 2.26 -13.70
CA PHE A 55 10.28 1.07 -14.54
C PHE A 55 9.30 1.01 -15.72
N GLU A 56 8.62 2.10 -16.03
CA GLU A 56 7.65 2.20 -17.13
C GLU A 56 6.48 1.19 -17.01
N LYS A 57 6.20 0.71 -15.79
CA LYS A 57 5.07 -0.16 -15.47
C LYS A 57 3.92 0.69 -14.96
N LYS A 58 2.96 0.99 -15.84
CA LYS A 58 1.86 1.93 -15.55
C LYS A 58 0.47 1.36 -15.78
N ASP A 59 0.36 0.30 -16.56
CA ASP A 59 -0.91 -0.28 -16.96
C ASP A 59 -1.06 -1.69 -16.41
N ASN A 60 -2.31 -2.11 -16.20
CA ASN A 60 -2.65 -3.46 -15.76
C ASN A 60 -1.99 -3.86 -14.43
N ILE A 61 -1.92 -2.93 -13.47
CA ILE A 61 -1.37 -3.20 -12.15
C ILE A 61 -2.49 -3.24 -11.14
N GLU A 62 -2.53 -4.32 -10.36
CA GLU A 62 -3.39 -4.46 -9.19
C GLU A 62 -2.54 -4.41 -7.92
N ILE A 63 -2.95 -3.61 -6.94
CA ILE A 63 -2.27 -3.54 -5.64
C ILE A 63 -3.28 -3.97 -4.59
N ASN A 64 -3.06 -5.11 -3.95
CA ASN A 64 -3.86 -5.60 -2.85
C ASN A 64 -3.18 -5.27 -1.52
N VAL A 65 -3.94 -4.74 -0.56
CA VAL A 65 -3.46 -4.36 0.76
C VAL A 65 -4.27 -5.11 1.82
N GLU A 66 -3.61 -5.95 2.63
CA GLU A 66 -4.28 -6.82 3.59
C GLU A 66 -3.51 -7.06 4.89
N LEU A 67 -4.24 -7.53 5.91
CA LEU A 67 -3.66 -8.10 7.12
C LEU A 67 -3.81 -9.62 7.03
N SER A 68 -2.78 -10.30 6.51
CA SER A 68 -2.78 -11.76 6.37
C SER A 68 -2.44 -12.41 7.70
N ARG A 69 -2.91 -13.64 7.94
CA ARG A 69 -2.51 -14.42 9.11
C ARG A 69 -1.18 -15.08 8.81
N ASP A 70 -0.24 -14.99 9.73
CA ASP A 70 1.00 -15.75 9.66
C ASP A 70 0.65 -17.26 9.70
N LEU A 71 1.25 -18.03 8.79
CA LEU A 71 0.98 -19.46 8.64
C LEU A 71 1.59 -20.30 9.77
N GLU A 72 2.65 -19.82 10.40
CA GLU A 72 3.35 -20.47 11.51
C GLU A 72 2.79 -20.03 12.86
N VAL A 73 2.37 -18.76 12.98
CA VAL A 73 1.81 -18.17 14.21
C VAL A 73 0.45 -17.52 13.93
N PRO A 74 -0.67 -18.28 14.02
CA PRO A 74 -2.00 -17.80 13.61
C PRO A 74 -2.54 -16.55 14.34
N GLU A 75 -1.97 -16.24 15.50
CA GLU A 75 -2.29 -15.05 16.30
C GLU A 75 -1.64 -13.78 15.76
N TRP A 76 -0.57 -13.93 14.98
CA TRP A 76 0.13 -12.82 14.34
C TRP A 76 -0.54 -12.50 13.01
N ARG A 77 -0.70 -11.20 12.77
CA ARG A 77 -1.15 -10.69 11.48
C ARG A 77 -0.03 -9.91 10.84
N GLU A 78 0.31 -10.31 9.63
CA GLU A 78 1.28 -9.63 8.81
C GLU A 78 0.58 -8.59 7.94
N PHE A 79 1.13 -7.39 7.91
CA PHE A 79 0.70 -6.36 6.98
C PHE A 79 1.32 -6.66 5.61
N VAL A 80 0.49 -7.05 4.64
CA VAL A 80 0.94 -7.49 3.32
C VAL A 80 0.44 -6.53 2.25
N ILE A 81 1.33 -6.16 1.34
CA ILE A 81 0.99 -5.41 0.13
C ILE A 81 1.46 -6.24 -1.07
N THR A 82 0.50 -6.73 -1.85
CA THR A 82 0.75 -7.51 -3.04
C THR A 82 0.58 -6.65 -4.27
N VAL A 83 1.64 -6.48 -5.05
CA VAL A 83 1.65 -5.79 -6.34
C VAL A 83 1.60 -6.86 -7.43
N ARG A 84 0.47 -6.96 -8.13
CA ARG A 84 0.26 -7.89 -9.22
C ARG A 84 0.36 -7.18 -10.57
N LEU A 85 1.26 -7.67 -11.40
CA LEU A 85 1.48 -7.22 -12.76
C LEU A 85 0.63 -8.09 -13.71
N LEU A 86 -0.52 -7.58 -14.14
CA LEU A 86 -1.47 -8.30 -14.99
C LEU A 86 -1.08 -8.14 -16.47
N SER A 87 -1.17 -9.24 -17.24
CA SER A 87 -1.00 -9.24 -18.70
C SER A 87 0.15 -8.36 -19.23
N MET A 88 1.39 -8.63 -18.78
CA MET A 88 2.58 -7.94 -19.30
C MET A 88 3.16 -8.67 -20.51
N TYR A 89 3.54 -7.92 -21.55
CA TYR A 89 4.40 -8.43 -22.61
C TYR A 89 5.76 -8.80 -22.00
N SER A 90 6.06 -10.11 -21.97
CA SER A 90 7.36 -10.74 -21.64
C SER A 90 8.30 -9.91 -20.75
N MET A 91 8.01 -9.86 -19.45
CA MET A 91 9.01 -9.47 -18.45
C MET A 91 9.87 -10.70 -18.13
N ASP A 92 11.18 -10.60 -18.32
CA ASP A 92 12.09 -11.67 -17.93
C ASP A 92 12.30 -11.70 -16.40
N GLU A 93 12.89 -12.79 -15.90
CA GLU A 93 13.07 -12.99 -14.46
C GLU A 93 14.05 -11.98 -13.84
N GLU A 94 15.04 -11.50 -14.60
CA GLU A 94 16.03 -10.54 -14.12
C GLU A 94 15.39 -9.16 -13.95
N GLU A 95 14.58 -8.73 -14.91
CA GLU A 95 13.78 -7.51 -14.86
C GLU A 95 12.79 -7.57 -13.70
N PHE A 96 12.08 -8.71 -13.55
CA PHE A 96 11.13 -8.92 -12.46
C PHE A 96 11.80 -8.84 -11.09
N PHE A 97 12.93 -9.55 -10.91
CA PHE A 97 13.66 -9.54 -9.65
C PHE A 97 14.25 -8.16 -9.34
N SER A 98 14.74 -7.45 -10.35
CA SER A 98 15.27 -6.09 -10.20
C SER A 98 14.19 -5.10 -9.78
N LEU A 99 13.01 -5.19 -10.38
CA LEU A 99 11.85 -4.39 -10.00
C LEU A 99 11.42 -4.66 -8.55
N TRP A 100 11.25 -5.93 -8.19
CA TRP A 100 10.89 -6.31 -6.82
C TRP A 100 11.91 -5.77 -5.81
N LYS A 101 13.21 -5.94 -6.10
CA LYS A 101 14.29 -5.50 -5.21
C LYS A 101 14.32 -3.98 -5.05
N GLU A 102 14.11 -3.22 -6.11
CA GLU A 102 14.05 -1.75 -6.01
C GLU A 102 12.81 -1.31 -5.22
N ILE A 103 11.65 -1.92 -5.44
CA ILE A 103 10.43 -1.61 -4.67
C ILE A 103 10.65 -1.91 -3.18
N ASP A 104 11.05 -3.13 -2.82
CA ASP A 104 11.26 -3.53 -1.41
C ASP A 104 12.31 -2.64 -0.73
N GLY A 105 13.45 -2.40 -1.40
CA GLY A 105 14.50 -1.54 -0.87
C GLY A 105 14.03 -0.11 -0.62
N ARG A 106 13.35 0.50 -1.59
CA ARG A 106 12.88 1.89 -1.49
C ARG A 106 11.76 2.06 -0.49
N VAL A 107 10.85 1.10 -0.39
CA VAL A 107 9.82 1.10 0.65
C VAL A 107 10.45 1.01 2.03
N ARG A 108 11.45 0.14 2.25
CA ARG A 108 12.18 0.05 3.52
C ARG A 108 12.89 1.36 3.89
N ASP A 109 13.55 1.98 2.92
CA ASP A 109 14.20 3.28 3.11
C ASP A 109 13.16 4.35 3.46
N ARG A 110 12.02 4.37 2.75
CA ARG A 110 10.93 5.31 3.01
C ARG A 110 10.40 5.15 4.42
N ILE A 111 10.05 3.93 4.83
CA ILE A 111 9.57 3.61 6.19
C ILE A 111 10.56 4.10 7.24
N SER A 112 11.86 3.84 7.03
CA SER A 112 12.92 4.23 7.98
C SER A 112 13.12 5.76 8.06
N SER A 113 12.76 6.49 7.00
CA SER A 113 12.92 7.95 6.91
C SER A 113 11.75 8.75 7.50
N ILE A 114 10.58 8.13 7.67
CA ILE A 114 9.39 8.82 8.18
C ILE A 114 9.56 9.04 9.69
N LYS A 115 9.86 10.28 10.07
CA LYS A 115 10.12 10.69 11.47
C LYS A 115 8.92 10.51 12.40
N ASP A 116 7.71 10.56 11.84
CA ASP A 116 6.44 10.52 12.56
C ASP A 116 5.63 9.24 12.27
N VAL A 117 6.26 8.13 11.84
CA VAL A 117 5.53 6.86 11.87
C VAL A 117 5.29 6.61 13.35
N ASP A 118 4.02 6.67 13.71
CA ASP A 118 3.59 6.38 15.05
C ASP A 118 4.20 5.05 15.43
N LYS A 119 5.06 5.02 16.45
CA LYS A 119 5.65 3.76 16.92
C LYS A 119 4.53 2.76 17.18
N GLU A 120 3.36 3.24 17.61
CA GLU A 120 2.13 2.48 17.73
C GLU A 120 1.72 1.74 16.45
N VAL A 121 1.82 2.37 15.27
CA VAL A 121 1.48 1.74 13.98
C VAL A 121 2.46 0.62 13.64
N LEU A 122 3.77 0.85 13.81
CA LEU A 122 4.79 -0.17 13.53
C LEU A 122 4.79 -1.29 14.57
N GLU A 123 4.52 -0.99 15.84
CA GLU A 123 4.39 -1.97 16.91
C GLU A 123 3.14 -2.85 16.71
N LYS A 124 2.04 -2.25 16.26
CA LYS A 124 0.76 -2.96 16.12
C LYS A 124 0.62 -3.75 14.83
N TYR A 125 1.12 -3.23 13.72
CA TYR A 125 0.93 -3.82 12.39
C TYR A 125 2.23 -4.30 11.74
N GLY A 126 3.38 -4.02 12.36
CA GLY A 126 4.68 -4.41 11.83
C GLY A 126 5.12 -3.58 10.62
N LYS A 127 6.21 -4.03 10.00
CA LYS A 127 6.65 -3.52 8.70
C LYS A 127 5.86 -4.24 7.60
N PRO A 128 5.39 -3.54 6.56
CA PRO A 128 4.73 -4.19 5.44
C PRO A 128 5.68 -5.20 4.75
N MET A 129 5.15 -6.37 4.43
CA MET A 129 5.75 -7.30 3.50
C MET A 129 5.28 -6.96 2.08
N ILE A 130 6.22 -6.73 1.18
CA ILE A 130 5.92 -6.44 -0.23
C ILE A 130 6.10 -7.70 -1.06
N ILE A 131 5.01 -8.14 -1.70
CA ILE A 131 5.00 -9.27 -2.62
C ILE A 131 4.82 -8.71 -4.03
N LEU A 132 5.68 -9.11 -4.96
CA LEU A 132 5.49 -8.86 -6.39
C LEU A 132 5.01 -10.16 -7.03
N GLU A 133 3.92 -10.08 -7.81
CA GLU A 133 3.36 -11.21 -8.56
C GLU A 133 3.27 -10.82 -10.05
N LYS A 134 3.43 -11.81 -10.93
CA LYS A 134 3.13 -11.68 -12.36
C LYS A 134 1.99 -12.65 -12.70
N ASP A 135 1.14 -12.27 -13.64
CA ASP A 135 0.18 -13.22 -14.24
C ASP A 135 0.96 -14.39 -14.90
N GLU A 136 0.48 -15.62 -14.68
CA GLU A 136 1.01 -16.84 -15.34
C GLU A 136 0.46 -17.01 -16.76
#